data_AF-A0A537SPX2-F1
#
_entry.id   AF-A0A537SPX2-F1
#
_cell.length_a   1.000
_cell.length_b   1.000
_cell.length_c   1.000
_cell.angle_alpha   90.00
_cell.angle_beta   90.00
_cell.angle_gamma   90.00
#
_symmetry.space_group_name_H-M   'P 1'
#
loop_
_entity.id
_entity.type
_entity.pdbx_description
1 polymer ?
#
loop_
_entity_poly.entity_id
_entity_poly.type
_entity_poly.pdbx_seq_one_letter_code
_entity_poly.pdbx_strand_id
1 'polypeptide(L)'
;MGNTVSGGLQVYDIDHNQITGTAFLGAVGSDWRVSGVGNFSSVPGETDVIMRNTTTGGLQVYDIANNQITGSAFLGTVGLDWQFAGVAPVHGPGTSDLVLRNVISGAFQVYNIANNQITGSASLGSVGLDWQLGGLAANPPSGANANAQLVQAMAGFGGGAAGLSEAVPLADNPSQQPLLTTPQHA
;
A
#
# COMPACT_ATOMS: atom_id res chain seq x y z
N MET A 1 7.01 -5.49 -14.33
CA MET A 1 7.98 -4.42 -14.67
C MET A 1 7.69 -3.87 -16.06
N GLY A 2 7.75 -2.55 -16.25
CA GLY A 2 7.63 -1.90 -17.57
C GLY A 2 8.98 -1.43 -18.11
N ASN A 3 9.25 -1.65 -19.39
CA ASN A 3 10.44 -1.19 -20.09
C ASN A 3 10.22 0.23 -20.62
N THR A 4 11.06 1.17 -20.20
CA THR A 4 10.90 2.60 -20.52
C THR A 4 11.32 2.99 -21.93
N VAL A 5 12.01 2.09 -22.66
CA VAL A 5 12.50 2.32 -24.02
C VAL A 5 11.59 1.64 -25.03
N SER A 6 11.32 0.34 -24.87
CA SER A 6 10.47 -0.43 -25.77
C SER A 6 8.98 -0.31 -25.45
N GLY A 7 8.62 0.15 -24.25
CA GLY A 7 7.24 0.15 -23.78
C GLY A 7 6.70 -1.23 -23.41
N GLY A 8 7.56 -2.25 -23.34
CA GLY A 8 7.17 -3.61 -23.01
C GLY A 8 6.78 -3.80 -21.54
N LEU A 9 5.70 -4.53 -21.26
CA LEU A 9 5.32 -4.97 -19.91
C LEU A 9 5.70 -6.44 -19.72
N GLN A 10 6.32 -6.76 -18.60
CA GLN A 10 6.70 -8.12 -18.22
C GLN A 10 6.25 -8.44 -16.79
N VAL A 11 5.87 -9.68 -16.54
CA VAL A 11 5.66 -10.25 -15.20
C VAL A 11 6.75 -11.28 -14.91
N TYR A 12 7.12 -11.36 -13.65
CA TYR A 12 8.12 -12.27 -13.12
C TYR A 12 7.46 -13.08 -12.02
N ASP A 13 7.50 -14.40 -12.15
CA ASP A 13 7.13 -15.30 -11.07
C ASP A 13 8.32 -15.41 -10.13
N ILE A 14 8.07 -15.17 -8.84
CA ILE A 14 9.10 -15.24 -7.81
C ILE A 14 8.65 -16.27 -6.79
N ASP A 15 9.51 -17.26 -6.56
CA ASP A 15 9.30 -18.28 -5.55
C ASP A 15 10.62 -18.55 -4.81
N HIS A 16 10.55 -18.77 -3.49
CA HIS A 16 11.71 -18.98 -2.63
C HIS A 16 12.87 -17.98 -2.87
N ASN A 17 12.55 -16.69 -3.02
CA ASN A 17 13.50 -15.61 -3.34
C ASN A 17 14.25 -15.77 -4.68
N GLN A 18 13.72 -16.55 -5.62
CA GLN A 18 14.26 -16.75 -6.96
C GLN A 18 13.22 -16.38 -8.01
N ILE A 19 13.67 -15.82 -9.14
CA ILE A 19 12.82 -15.70 -10.32
C ILE A 19 12.68 -17.09 -10.94
N THR A 20 11.46 -17.63 -10.96
CA THR A 20 11.16 -18.97 -11.48
C THR A 20 10.47 -18.93 -12.85
N GLY A 21 9.91 -17.78 -13.23
CA GLY A 21 9.21 -17.59 -14.49
C GLY A 21 9.26 -16.14 -14.95
N THR A 22 9.16 -15.95 -16.27
CA THR A 22 9.06 -14.63 -16.89
C THR A 22 8.07 -14.68 -18.03
N ALA A 23 7.19 -13.68 -18.12
CA ALA A 23 6.23 -13.57 -19.21
C ALA A 23 6.20 -12.15 -19.77
N PHE A 24 6.25 -12.04 -21.09
CA PHE A 24 6.02 -10.78 -21.80
C PHE A 24 4.52 -10.59 -22.03
N LEU A 25 3.97 -9.52 -21.44
CA LEU A 25 2.53 -9.25 -21.48
C LEU A 25 2.12 -8.40 -22.69
N GLY A 26 3.07 -7.76 -23.37
CA GLY A 26 2.80 -6.90 -24.53
C GLY A 26 3.47 -5.54 -24.43
N ALA A 27 3.30 -4.72 -25.48
CA ALA A 27 3.75 -3.34 -25.49
C ALA A 27 2.62 -2.43 -24.98
N VAL A 28 2.79 -1.85 -23.80
CA VAL A 28 1.88 -0.85 -23.21
C VAL A 28 2.30 0.59 -23.56
N GLY A 29 3.54 0.78 -24.03
CA GLY A 29 4.09 2.06 -24.47
C GLY A 29 5.14 2.63 -23.51
N SER A 30 6.13 3.34 -24.05
CA SER A 30 7.30 3.86 -23.32
C SER A 30 6.96 4.90 -22.26
N ASP A 31 5.77 5.49 -22.32
CA ASP A 31 5.34 6.57 -21.43
C ASP A 31 4.56 6.04 -20.23
N TRP A 32 4.21 4.76 -20.22
CA TRP A 32 3.46 4.13 -19.13
C TRP A 32 4.38 3.57 -18.06
N ARG A 33 4.05 3.84 -16.79
CA ARG A 33 4.77 3.33 -15.62
C ARG A 33 3.82 2.54 -14.75
N VAL A 34 4.30 1.45 -14.17
CA VAL A 34 3.55 0.73 -13.14
C VAL A 34 3.46 1.64 -11.92
N SER A 35 2.23 1.92 -11.49
CA SER A 35 1.96 2.68 -10.28
C SER A 35 1.79 1.72 -9.12
N GLY A 36 0.96 0.67 -9.24
CA GLY A 36 0.78 -0.29 -8.15
C GLY A 36 0.05 -1.56 -8.59
N VAL A 37 -0.05 -2.49 -7.64
CA VAL A 37 -0.73 -3.77 -7.78
C VAL A 37 -1.83 -3.84 -6.72
N GLY A 38 -2.99 -4.39 -7.07
CA GLY A 38 -4.13 -4.50 -6.17
C GLY A 38 -5.25 -5.35 -6.78
N ASN A 39 -6.38 -5.38 -6.10
CA ASN A 39 -7.66 -5.93 -6.58
C ASN A 39 -8.58 -4.76 -6.98
N PHE A 40 -8.38 -4.26 -8.19
CA PHE A 40 -9.12 -3.16 -8.82
C PHE A 40 -10.32 -3.65 -9.63
N SER A 41 -10.23 -4.85 -10.21
CA SER A 41 -11.29 -5.51 -10.98
C SER A 41 -12.37 -6.11 -10.07
N SER A 42 -12.07 -6.29 -8.78
CA SER A 42 -12.92 -6.96 -7.79
C SER A 42 -13.07 -8.47 -8.04
N VAL A 43 -12.20 -9.07 -8.85
CA VAL A 43 -12.19 -10.50 -9.16
C VAL A 43 -11.22 -11.24 -8.22
N PRO A 44 -11.71 -12.17 -7.37
CA PRO A 44 -10.84 -12.93 -6.47
C PRO A 44 -9.83 -13.79 -7.23
N GLY A 45 -8.56 -13.76 -6.80
CA GLY A 45 -7.48 -14.56 -7.40
C GLY A 45 -6.90 -13.98 -8.69
N GLU A 46 -7.42 -12.85 -9.16
CA GLU A 46 -6.81 -12.05 -10.22
C GLU A 46 -5.79 -11.07 -9.62
N THR A 47 -4.76 -10.71 -10.40
CA THR A 47 -3.81 -9.67 -10.03
C THR A 47 -4.02 -8.50 -10.96
N ASP A 48 -4.33 -7.32 -10.42
CA ASP A 48 -4.54 -6.14 -11.24
C ASP A 48 -3.38 -5.17 -11.08
N VAL A 49 -2.99 -4.55 -12.18
CA VAL A 49 -1.92 -3.55 -12.22
C VAL A 49 -2.49 -2.24 -12.69
N ILE A 50 -2.33 -1.19 -11.89
CA ILE A 50 -2.60 0.17 -12.33
C ILE A 50 -1.32 0.80 -12.86
N MET A 51 -1.41 1.35 -14.07
CA MET A 51 -0.33 2.06 -14.75
C MET A 51 -0.72 3.52 -14.96
N ARG A 52 0.28 4.40 -14.91
CA ARG A 52 0.13 5.83 -15.18
C ARG A 52 0.96 6.25 -16.38
N ASN A 53 0.34 6.99 -17.30
CA ASN A 53 1.03 7.65 -18.39
C ASN A 53 1.75 8.90 -17.86
N THR A 54 3.06 8.98 -18.09
CA THR A 54 3.92 10.05 -17.56
C THR A 54 3.78 11.37 -18.32
N THR A 55 3.25 11.33 -19.54
CA THR A 55 3.08 12.49 -20.42
C THR A 55 1.67 13.09 -20.30
N THR A 56 0.65 12.26 -20.09
CA THR A 56 -0.76 12.70 -20.05
C THR A 56 -1.40 12.62 -18.67
N GLY A 57 -0.81 11.87 -17.73
CA GLY A 57 -1.41 11.58 -16.44
C GLY A 57 -2.57 10.57 -16.51
N GLY A 58 -2.79 9.93 -17.66
CA GLY A 58 -3.78 8.86 -17.83
C GLY A 58 -3.52 7.69 -16.89
N LEU A 59 -4.59 7.12 -16.32
CA LEU A 59 -4.58 5.93 -15.48
C LEU A 59 -5.25 4.77 -16.22
N GLN A 60 -4.57 3.64 -16.26
CA GLN A 60 -5.03 2.43 -16.94
C GLN A 60 -4.87 1.25 -15.98
N VAL A 61 -5.93 0.46 -15.81
CA VAL A 61 -5.85 -0.83 -15.14
C VAL A 61 -5.68 -1.93 -16.19
N TYR A 62 -4.86 -2.91 -15.85
CA TYR A 62 -4.71 -4.16 -16.56
C TYR A 62 -4.99 -5.31 -15.60
N ASP A 63 -5.88 -6.19 -16.02
CA ASP A 63 -6.25 -7.41 -15.32
C ASP A 63 -5.27 -8.51 -15.77
N ILE A 64 -4.63 -9.19 -14.83
CA ILE A 64 -3.62 -10.22 -15.13
C ILE A 64 -4.01 -11.54 -14.47
N ALA A 65 -4.16 -12.58 -15.30
CA ALA A 65 -4.34 -13.95 -14.86
C ALA A 65 -3.45 -14.89 -15.66
N ASN A 66 -2.84 -15.87 -15.00
CA ASN A 66 -1.96 -16.87 -15.62
C ASN A 66 -0.88 -16.24 -16.53
N ASN A 67 -0.26 -15.15 -16.07
CA ASN A 67 0.76 -14.42 -16.81
C ASN A 67 0.30 -13.87 -18.18
N GLN A 68 -0.98 -13.52 -18.29
CA GLN A 68 -1.57 -12.90 -19.49
C GLN A 68 -2.47 -11.74 -19.08
N ILE A 69 -2.54 -10.71 -19.94
CA ILE A 69 -3.53 -9.64 -19.80
C ILE A 69 -4.88 -10.20 -20.23
N THR A 70 -5.84 -10.25 -19.30
CA THR A 70 -7.21 -10.72 -19.54
C THR A 70 -8.18 -9.57 -19.78
N GLY A 71 -7.83 -8.37 -19.31
CA GLY A 71 -8.67 -7.19 -19.39
C GLY A 71 -7.87 -5.90 -19.25
N SER A 72 -8.48 -4.80 -19.67
CA SER A 72 -7.90 -3.47 -19.50
C SER A 72 -8.98 -2.41 -19.44
N ALA A 73 -8.85 -1.43 -18.56
CA ALA A 73 -9.78 -0.32 -18.45
C ALA A 73 -9.06 1.03 -18.21
N PHE A 74 -9.44 2.04 -18.98
CA PHE A 74 -8.98 3.40 -18.77
C PHE A 74 -9.83 4.07 -17.69
N LEU A 75 -9.19 4.55 -16.63
CA LEU A 75 -9.87 5.14 -15.47
C LEU A 75 -10.05 6.66 -15.58
N GLY A 76 -9.35 7.31 -16.52
CA GLY A 76 -9.32 8.76 -16.65
C GLY A 76 -7.92 9.33 -16.52
N THR A 77 -7.82 10.66 -16.53
CA THR A 77 -6.55 11.39 -16.39
C THR A 77 -6.50 12.11 -15.04
N VAL A 78 -5.37 12.00 -14.36
CA VAL A 78 -5.01 12.87 -13.23
C VAL A 78 -4.01 13.92 -13.71
N GLY A 79 -3.90 15.04 -12.99
CA GLY A 79 -2.90 16.06 -13.30
C GLY A 79 -1.47 15.53 -13.26
N LEU A 80 -0.56 16.14 -14.03
CA LEU A 80 0.85 15.75 -14.07
C LEU A 80 1.59 15.99 -12.75
N ASP A 81 1.07 16.90 -11.95
CA ASP A 81 1.46 17.21 -10.58
C ASP A 81 1.11 16.12 -9.57
N TRP A 82 0.24 15.17 -9.91
CA TRP A 82 -0.10 14.03 -9.05
C TRP A 82 0.79 12.83 -9.34
N GLN A 83 1.51 12.37 -8.33
CA GLN A 83 2.38 11.20 -8.38
C GLN A 83 1.84 10.04 -7.55
N PHE A 84 2.22 8.82 -7.93
CA PHE A 84 1.88 7.62 -7.17
C PHE A 84 2.44 7.70 -5.75
N ALA A 85 1.58 7.45 -4.76
CA ALA A 85 1.96 7.38 -3.36
C ALA A 85 1.79 5.96 -2.79
N GLY A 86 0.75 5.24 -3.20
CA GLY A 86 0.55 3.86 -2.75
C GLY A 86 -0.78 3.26 -3.18
N VAL A 87 -0.94 1.98 -2.89
CA VAL A 87 -2.22 1.26 -2.96
C VAL A 87 -2.55 0.74 -1.57
N ALA A 88 -3.76 1.00 -1.06
CA ALA A 88 -4.18 0.56 0.27
C ALA A 88 -5.72 0.51 0.40
N PRO A 89 -6.26 -0.25 1.37
CA PRO A 89 -7.69 -0.29 1.67
C PRO A 89 -8.11 0.93 2.51
N VAL A 90 -8.15 2.13 1.92
CA VAL A 90 -8.38 3.39 2.65
C VAL A 90 -9.86 3.63 2.93
N HIS A 91 -10.74 3.35 1.97
CA HIS A 91 -12.18 3.57 2.15
C HIS A 91 -12.90 2.40 2.85
N GLY A 92 -12.28 1.21 2.88
CA GLY A 92 -12.84 0.07 3.59
C GLY A 92 -12.00 -1.21 3.48
N PRO A 93 -12.24 -2.20 4.34
CA PRO A 93 -11.52 -3.48 4.30
C PRO A 93 -11.69 -4.20 2.96
N GLY A 94 -10.61 -4.83 2.47
CA GLY A 94 -10.63 -5.62 1.23
C GLY A 94 -10.67 -4.80 -0.06
N THR A 95 -10.53 -3.48 0.04
CA THR A 95 -10.56 -2.57 -1.11
C THR A 95 -9.15 -2.26 -1.60
N SER A 96 -9.01 -1.89 -2.88
CA SER A 96 -7.73 -1.42 -3.43
C SER A 96 -7.89 0.01 -3.92
N ASP A 97 -7.51 0.96 -3.08
CA ASP A 97 -7.58 2.38 -3.42
C ASP A 97 -6.24 2.88 -3.89
N LEU A 98 -6.26 3.76 -4.90
CA LEU A 98 -5.08 4.47 -5.37
C LEU A 98 -4.91 5.74 -4.55
N VAL A 99 -3.77 5.89 -3.90
CA VAL A 99 -3.36 7.12 -3.24
C VAL A 99 -2.36 7.85 -4.12
N LEU A 100 -2.65 9.11 -4.40
CA LEU A 100 -1.75 10.02 -5.12
C LEU A 100 -1.33 11.18 -4.22
N ARG A 101 -0.11 11.68 -4.44
CA ARG A 101 0.42 12.89 -3.81
C ARG A 101 0.66 13.97 -4.86
N ASN A 102 0.17 15.17 -4.59
CA ASN A 102 0.46 16.34 -5.37
C ASN A 102 1.84 16.89 -5.01
N VAL A 103 2.76 16.97 -5.97
CA VAL A 103 4.15 17.41 -5.71
C VAL A 103 4.31 18.92 -5.61
N ILE A 104 3.28 19.69 -5.93
CA ILE A 104 3.30 21.16 -5.83
C ILE A 104 2.74 21.61 -4.49
N SER A 105 1.64 21.00 -4.04
CA SER A 105 0.94 21.40 -2.81
C SER A 105 1.21 20.50 -1.61
N GLY A 106 1.77 19.31 -1.81
CA GLY A 106 1.89 18.28 -0.77
C GLY A 106 0.56 17.61 -0.38
N ALA A 107 -0.52 17.89 -1.13
CA ALA A 107 -1.83 17.30 -0.90
C ALA A 107 -1.88 15.81 -1.26
N PHE A 108 -2.70 15.05 -0.55
CA PHE A 108 -3.00 13.66 -0.86
C PHE A 108 -4.45 13.51 -1.33
N GLN A 109 -4.65 12.64 -2.31
CA GLN A 109 -5.96 12.32 -2.87
C GLN A 109 -6.08 10.81 -2.99
N VAL A 110 -7.22 10.28 -2.55
CA VAL A 110 -7.59 8.87 -2.67
C VAL A 110 -8.61 8.73 -3.80
N TYR A 111 -8.45 7.69 -4.59
CA TYR A 111 -9.41 7.23 -5.58
C TYR A 111 -9.84 5.81 -5.23
N ASN A 112 -11.14 5.63 -4.99
CA ASN A 112 -11.73 4.33 -4.74
C ASN A 112 -11.96 3.65 -6.08
N ILE A 113 -11.42 2.45 -6.25
CA ILE A 113 -11.48 1.72 -7.52
C ILE A 113 -12.11 0.35 -7.27
N ALA A 114 -13.15 0.03 -8.03
CA ALA A 114 -13.81 -1.26 -8.02
C ALA A 114 -14.41 -1.56 -9.39
N ASN A 115 -14.49 -2.84 -9.76
CA ASN A 115 -14.95 -3.27 -11.09
C ASN A 115 -14.29 -2.50 -12.23
N ASN A 116 -12.99 -2.21 -12.11
CA ASN A 116 -12.22 -1.44 -13.08
C ASN A 116 -12.77 -0.03 -13.37
N GLN A 117 -13.39 0.59 -12.37
CA GLN A 117 -13.94 1.95 -12.44
C GLN A 117 -13.59 2.74 -11.18
N ILE A 118 -13.42 4.05 -11.32
CA ILE A 118 -13.37 4.96 -10.16
C ILE A 118 -14.80 5.11 -9.63
N THR A 119 -15.03 4.68 -8.40
CA THR A 119 -16.34 4.74 -7.73
C THR A 119 -16.48 5.92 -6.78
N GLY A 120 -15.36 6.53 -6.41
CA GLY A 120 -15.33 7.68 -5.51
C GLY A 120 -13.93 8.28 -5.40
N SER A 121 -13.84 9.46 -4.79
CA SER A 121 -12.57 10.08 -4.46
C SER A 121 -12.69 10.94 -3.21
N ALA A 122 -11.61 11.05 -2.42
CA ALA A 122 -11.56 11.86 -1.21
C ALA A 122 -10.19 12.54 -1.03
N SER A 123 -10.20 13.82 -0.67
CA SER A 123 -8.99 14.55 -0.29
C SER A 123 -8.59 14.17 1.14
N LEU A 124 -7.30 13.90 1.35
CA LEU A 124 -6.73 13.63 2.68
C LEU A 124 -6.02 14.86 3.27
N GLY A 125 -6.06 16.00 2.58
CA GLY A 125 -5.37 17.23 2.98
C GLY A 125 -3.90 17.28 2.55
N SER A 126 -3.22 18.35 2.92
CA SER A 126 -1.79 18.56 2.65
C SER A 126 -0.96 18.42 3.92
N VAL A 127 0.17 17.75 3.77
CA VAL A 127 1.17 17.56 4.83
C VAL A 127 2.42 18.43 4.62
N GLY A 128 2.45 19.25 3.56
CA GLY A 128 3.63 20.02 3.14
C GLY A 128 4.60 19.23 2.26
N LEU A 129 5.59 19.95 1.71
CA LEU A 129 6.55 19.40 0.74
C LEU A 129 7.78 18.76 1.40
N ASP A 130 8.12 19.18 2.61
CA ASP A 130 9.30 18.70 3.34
C ASP A 130 9.14 17.28 3.91
N TRP A 131 7.91 16.76 3.93
CA TRP A 131 7.61 15.41 4.35
C TRP A 131 7.66 14.43 3.19
N GLN A 132 8.08 13.19 3.47
CA GLN A 132 8.03 12.09 2.52
C GLN A 132 7.14 10.97 3.07
N LEU A 133 6.39 10.32 2.18
CA LEU A 133 5.57 9.19 2.55
C LEU A 133 6.46 7.98 2.84
N GLY A 134 6.38 7.46 4.06
CA GLY A 134 7.10 6.23 4.43
C GLY A 134 6.37 4.95 4.01
N GLY A 135 5.04 5.00 3.92
CA GLY A 135 4.20 3.86 3.53
C GLY A 135 2.74 4.08 3.92
N LEU A 136 1.90 3.16 3.49
CA LEU A 136 0.49 3.08 3.88
C LEU A 136 0.31 1.81 4.70
N ALA A 137 -0.29 1.92 5.89
CA ALA A 137 -0.58 0.78 6.74
C ALA A 137 -2.10 0.65 6.90
N ALA A 138 -2.63 -0.55 6.69
CA ALA A 138 -4.00 -0.85 7.06
C ALA A 138 -4.14 -0.76 8.58
N ASN A 139 -5.31 -0.30 9.05
CA ASN A 139 -5.60 -0.34 10.48
C ASN A 139 -5.58 -1.81 10.95
N PRO A 140 -4.86 -2.15 12.03
CA PRO A 140 -4.89 -3.51 12.56
C PRO A 140 -6.30 -3.97 12.94
N PRO A 141 -6.52 -5.30 13.06
CA PRO A 141 -7.78 -5.85 13.54
C PRO A 141 -8.23 -5.14 14.82
N SER A 142 -9.52 -4.83 14.91
CA SER A 142 -10.16 -4.26 16.09
C SER A 142 -9.77 -5.04 17.35
N GLY A 143 -8.95 -4.44 18.22
CA GLY A 143 -8.36 -5.09 19.40
C GLY A 143 -6.91 -4.70 19.68
N ALA A 144 -6.20 -4.13 18.70
CA ALA A 144 -4.86 -3.58 18.90
C ALA A 144 -4.91 -2.29 19.75
N ASN A 145 -4.15 -2.25 20.84
CA ASN A 145 -3.95 -1.02 21.60
C ASN A 145 -3.05 -0.03 20.82
N ALA A 146 -3.06 1.25 21.20
CA ALA A 146 -2.29 2.30 20.52
C ALA A 146 -0.78 1.97 20.40
N ASN A 147 -0.24 1.20 21.34
CA ASN A 147 1.15 0.74 21.30
C ASN A 147 1.39 -0.27 20.17
N ALA A 148 0.46 -1.20 19.94
CA ALA A 148 0.53 -2.13 18.81
C ALA A 148 0.38 -1.41 17.46
N GLN A 149 -0.42 -0.33 17.40
CA GLN A 149 -0.53 0.52 16.20
C GLN A 149 0.78 1.26 15.91
N LEU A 150 1.44 1.81 16.94
CA LEU A 150 2.75 2.47 16.80
C LEU A 150 3.84 1.47 16.38
N VAL A 151 3.87 0.26 16.96
CA VAL A 151 4.85 -0.78 16.59
C VAL A 151 4.69 -1.22 15.14
N GLN A 152 3.48 -1.32 14.61
CA GLN A 152 3.25 -1.67 13.20
C GLN A 152 3.57 -0.52 12.24
N ALA A 153 3.21 0.71 12.62
CA ALA A 153 3.64 1.89 11.89
C ALA A 153 5.17 1.91 11.78
N MET A 154 5.88 1.70 12.90
CA MET A 154 7.34 1.60 12.98
C MET A 154 7.93 0.39 12.24
N ALA A 155 7.25 -0.76 12.22
CA ALA A 155 7.70 -1.95 11.48
C ALA A 155 7.72 -1.71 9.96
N GLY A 156 6.85 -0.83 9.44
CA GLY A 156 6.93 -0.34 8.06
C GLY A 156 8.18 0.49 7.75
N PHE A 157 8.91 0.96 8.77
CA PHE A 157 10.14 1.74 8.66
C PHE A 157 11.42 0.92 8.99
N GLY A 158 11.30 -0.39 9.23
CA GLY A 158 12.35 -1.24 9.80
C GLY A 158 13.48 -1.63 8.84
N GLY A 159 14.41 -0.72 8.57
CA GLY A 159 15.76 -1.06 8.12
C GLY A 159 16.65 -1.38 9.33
N GLY A 160 17.01 -2.66 9.51
CA GLY A 160 18.07 -3.09 10.42
C GLY A 160 17.63 -4.06 11.52
N ALA A 161 17.82 -5.36 11.28
CA ALA A 161 17.68 -6.39 12.28
C ALA A 161 18.82 -6.34 13.31
N ALA A 162 18.50 -6.09 14.57
CA ALA A 162 19.32 -6.52 15.71
C ALA A 162 18.45 -6.66 16.97
N GLY A 163 18.08 -7.90 17.29
CA GLY A 163 17.81 -8.39 18.64
C GLY A 163 16.60 -7.81 19.38
N LEU A 164 15.45 -8.48 19.27
CA LEU A 164 14.48 -8.55 20.37
C LEU A 164 14.05 -10.00 20.55
N SER A 165 14.79 -10.70 21.41
CA SER A 165 14.44 -11.98 21.98
C SER A 165 13.18 -11.86 22.84
N GLU A 166 12.23 -12.77 22.59
CA GLU A 166 11.16 -13.24 23.46
C GLU A 166 10.32 -12.21 24.23
N ALA A 167 9.10 -11.98 23.71
CA ALA A 167 8.00 -11.41 24.47
C ALA A 167 7.61 -12.34 25.64
N VAL A 168 7.85 -11.90 26.87
CA VAL A 168 7.18 -12.44 28.06
C VAL A 168 5.75 -11.89 28.07
N PRO A 169 4.69 -12.72 28.07
CA PRO A 169 3.33 -12.22 28.17
C PRO A 169 3.06 -11.76 29.60
N LEU A 170 2.72 -10.48 29.81
CA LEU A 170 2.20 -10.02 31.09
C LEU A 170 0.77 -10.54 31.24
N ALA A 171 0.56 -11.39 32.24
CA ALA A 171 -0.74 -11.87 32.66
C ALA A 171 -1.57 -10.72 33.28
N ASP A 172 -2.82 -10.63 32.84
CA ASP A 172 -3.87 -9.84 33.47
C ASP A 172 -4.07 -10.27 34.94
N ASN A 173 -4.04 -9.33 35.88
CA ASN A 173 -4.82 -9.49 37.10
C ASN A 173 -5.21 -8.13 37.72
N PRO A 174 -6.51 -7.76 37.73
CA PRO A 174 -7.00 -6.57 38.41
C PRO A 174 -7.29 -6.88 39.89
N SER A 175 -6.99 -5.91 40.76
CA SER A 175 -7.42 -5.85 42.18
C SER A 175 -6.72 -6.83 43.13
N GLN A 176 -5.84 -6.29 43.99
CA GLN A 176 -5.87 -6.41 45.46
C GLN A 176 -4.63 -5.73 46.06
N GLN A 177 -4.84 -4.60 46.74
CA GLN A 177 -3.92 -4.15 47.78
C GLN A 177 -4.15 -4.98 49.04
N PRO A 178 -3.08 -5.49 49.68
CA PRO A 178 -3.09 -5.74 51.12
C PRO A 178 -2.23 -4.71 51.85
N LEU A 179 -2.83 -4.15 52.89
CA LEU A 179 -2.26 -3.30 53.94
C LEU A 179 -1.39 -4.13 54.91
N LEU A 180 -0.55 -3.43 55.71
CA LEU A 180 0.29 -3.83 56.87
C LEU A 180 1.73 -4.26 56.52
N THR A 181 2.81 -3.81 57.18
CA THR A 181 3.05 -3.00 58.40
C THR A 181 4.54 -2.57 58.41
N THR A 182 4.88 -1.45 59.07
CA THR A 182 6.26 -1.04 59.43
C THR A 182 6.99 -2.07 60.32
N PRO A 183 8.33 -2.02 60.38
CA PRO A 183 8.96 -1.44 61.58
C PRO A 183 10.16 -0.49 61.34
N GLN A 184 10.48 0.21 62.43
CA GLN A 184 11.43 1.30 62.65
C GLN A 184 12.91 0.98 62.39
N HIS A 185 13.69 2.02 62.08
CA HIS A 185 15.01 2.42 62.64
C HIS A 185 15.26 3.85 62.06
N ALA A 186 15.56 4.93 62.78
CA ALA A 186 15.99 5.18 64.16
C ALA A 186 15.29 6.46 64.71
#